data_AF-A0A5N6EFV5-F1
#
_entry.id   AF-A0A5N6EFV5-F1
#
_cell.length_a   1.000
_cell.length_b   1.000
_cell.length_c   1.000
_cell.angle_alpha   90.00
_cell.angle_beta   90.00
_cell.angle_gamma   90.00
#
_symmetry.space_group_name_H-M   'P 1'
#
loop_
_entity.id
_entity.type
_entity.pdbx_description
1 polymer ?
#
loop_
_entity_poly.entity_id
_entity_poly.type
_entity_poly.pdbx_seq_one_letter_code
_entity_poly.pdbx_strand_id
1 'polypeptide(L)'
;MLQPISKASWPMGVPEIRLHPMDLGLEELAEEAKGWLLFVREESQPTSTPEDGLRHRRALIEKWATASQEFRESYHSRAAAYTSALDYPAMVLSQLTPRPNKRFLCLPSVDRQTNSRNYIHLVKFLILLYVHQGEWSGPHPFDLHGAGDAPGCHIPELLGPGPPDAAPTTLNEILPALYLAPADFHALSMTRDGTVVFVEGPGLTWFVIDAPGLATGRLTLAEFGSNGHVRVSTLRRPWNMGQTMSFEQILGRYLSEVAESGIGGPPQYNEPLDMDLPILELLESTRRANKFLYTGYGSRDLWVRIIEQSAPGYLELEAQGREVEFELDDLLVINP
;
A
#
# COMPACT_ATOMS: atom_id res chain seq x y z
N MET A 1 -5.62 36.63 25.10
CA MET A 1 -4.61 36.13 24.14
C MET A 1 -3.98 34.89 24.75
N LEU A 2 -4.41 33.72 24.28
CA LEU A 2 -3.78 32.43 24.59
C LEU A 2 -3.11 31.98 23.30
N GLN A 3 -1.81 31.69 23.39
CA GLN A 3 -0.98 31.24 22.26
C GLN A 3 -1.52 29.94 21.66
N PRO A 4 -1.40 29.75 20.34
CA PRO A 4 -1.76 28.49 19.70
C PRO A 4 -0.73 27.43 20.12
N ILE A 5 -1.22 26.38 20.79
CA ILE A 5 -0.47 25.14 20.98
C ILE A 5 -0.11 24.63 19.58
N SER A 6 1.18 24.36 19.38
CA SER A 6 1.77 23.78 18.16
C SER A 6 0.83 22.74 17.52
N LYS A 7 0.44 22.96 16.26
CA LYS A 7 -0.29 21.99 15.43
C LYS A 7 0.61 20.80 15.11
N ALA A 8 0.80 19.91 16.07
CA ALA A 8 1.25 18.57 15.74
C ALA A 8 0.03 17.77 15.27
N SER A 9 0.03 17.33 14.01
CA SER A 9 -1.02 16.48 13.46
C SER A 9 -1.01 15.14 14.19
N TRP A 10 -2.13 14.72 14.75
CA TRP A 10 -2.30 13.35 15.25
C TRP A 10 -2.16 12.37 14.03
N PRO A 11 -1.30 11.33 14.06
CA PRO A 11 -0.74 10.76 15.26
C PRO A 11 0.54 11.35 15.86
N MET A 12 1.29 12.08 15.04
CA MET A 12 2.63 12.57 15.33
C MET A 12 2.72 13.57 16.48
N GLY A 13 1.59 14.12 16.94
CA GLY A 13 1.52 15.07 18.06
C GLY A 13 1.42 14.48 19.46
N VAL A 14 1.26 13.15 19.59
CA VAL A 14 1.11 12.48 20.89
C VAL A 14 2.22 11.43 21.02
N PRO A 15 3.36 11.75 21.65
CA PRO A 15 4.55 10.90 21.66
C PRO A 15 4.34 9.56 22.38
N GLU A 16 3.33 9.45 23.23
CA GLU A 16 2.97 8.22 23.93
C GLU A 16 2.39 7.17 22.98
N ILE A 17 1.79 7.58 21.86
CA ILE A 17 1.23 6.65 20.89
C ILE A 17 2.34 6.14 19.99
N ARG A 18 2.79 4.93 20.34
CA ARG A 18 3.93 4.26 19.73
C ARG A 18 3.48 2.96 19.10
N LEU A 19 4.12 2.61 17.99
CA LEU A 19 3.98 1.27 17.42
C LEU A 19 4.65 0.25 18.36
N HIS A 20 4.11 -0.96 18.39
CA HIS A 20 4.71 -2.05 19.17
C HIS A 20 6.12 -2.36 18.64
N PRO A 21 7.12 -2.60 19.50
CA PRO A 21 8.50 -2.77 19.04
C PRO A 21 8.73 -4.08 18.27
N MET A 22 7.90 -5.10 18.49
CA MET A 22 8.09 -6.44 17.93
C MET A 22 6.96 -6.81 16.97
N ASP A 23 7.25 -7.71 16.05
CA ASP A 23 6.21 -8.34 15.25
C ASP A 23 5.59 -9.48 16.06
N LEU A 24 4.26 -9.47 16.18
CA LEU A 24 3.49 -10.43 16.97
C LEU A 24 2.70 -11.38 16.07
N GLY A 25 2.63 -12.64 16.45
CA GLY A 25 1.76 -13.65 15.82
C GLY A 25 0.28 -13.44 16.16
N LEU A 26 -0.62 -14.11 15.44
CA LEU A 26 -2.08 -13.94 15.62
C LEU A 26 -2.57 -14.28 17.04
N GLU A 27 -2.06 -15.35 17.63
CA GLU A 27 -2.41 -15.74 19.01
C GLU A 27 -1.90 -14.74 20.04
N GLU A 28 -0.67 -14.24 19.85
CA GLU A 28 -0.08 -13.20 20.69
C GLU A 28 -0.85 -11.88 20.57
N LEU A 29 -1.25 -11.50 19.36
CA LEU A 29 -2.06 -10.30 19.12
C LEU A 29 -3.39 -10.37 19.87
N ALA A 30 -4.10 -11.51 19.81
CA ALA A 30 -5.38 -11.68 20.50
C ALA A 30 -5.22 -11.61 22.03
N GLU A 31 -4.17 -12.24 22.58
CA GLU A 31 -3.87 -12.18 24.00
C GLU A 31 -3.45 -10.77 24.43
N GLU A 32 -2.57 -10.09 23.69
CA GLU A 32 -2.10 -8.74 24.00
C GLU A 32 -3.20 -7.68 23.87
N ALA A 33 -4.18 -7.87 23.00
CA ALA A 33 -5.26 -6.92 22.75
C ALA A 33 -6.49 -7.06 23.64
N LYS A 34 -6.66 -8.17 24.39
CA LYS A 34 -7.93 -8.45 25.10
C LYS A 34 -8.33 -7.37 26.10
N GLY A 35 -7.37 -6.79 26.83
CA GLY A 35 -7.64 -5.69 27.76
C GLY A 35 -8.15 -4.44 27.05
N TRP A 36 -7.52 -4.11 25.91
CA TRP A 36 -7.93 -3.00 25.06
C TRP A 36 -9.34 -3.20 24.48
N LEU A 37 -9.66 -4.40 23.99
CA LEU A 37 -10.98 -4.72 23.45
C LEU A 37 -12.09 -4.57 24.50
N LEU A 38 -11.82 -4.99 25.75
CA LEU A 38 -12.76 -4.78 26.85
C LEU A 38 -12.93 -3.29 27.18
N PHE A 39 -11.82 -2.54 27.23
CA PHE A 39 -11.84 -1.10 27.47
C PHE A 39 -12.67 -0.37 26.42
N VAL A 40 -12.44 -0.65 25.13
CA VAL A 40 -13.22 -0.06 24.05
C VAL A 40 -14.69 -0.43 24.21
N ARG A 41 -15.03 -1.68 24.54
CA ARG A 41 -16.42 -2.10 24.73
C ARG A 41 -17.15 -1.32 25.83
N GLU A 42 -16.48 -1.06 26.95
CA GLU A 42 -17.09 -0.39 28.10
C GLU A 42 -17.14 1.13 27.98
N GLU A 43 -16.16 1.71 27.30
CA GLU A 43 -16.01 3.16 27.17
C GLU A 43 -16.62 3.71 25.86
N SER A 44 -16.98 2.83 24.92
CA SER A 44 -17.62 3.23 23.68
C SER A 44 -19.03 3.74 23.91
N GLN A 45 -19.33 4.89 23.32
CA GLN A 45 -20.67 5.47 23.31
C GLN A 45 -21.16 5.67 21.87
N PRO A 46 -22.48 5.63 21.63
CA PRO A 46 -23.04 5.99 20.33
C PRO A 46 -22.68 7.45 20.00
N THR A 47 -22.12 7.69 18.81
CA THR A 47 -21.80 9.04 18.33
C THR A 47 -22.77 9.47 17.23
N SER A 48 -23.12 10.76 17.22
CA SER A 48 -24.12 11.30 16.28
C SER A 48 -23.58 11.56 14.88
N THR A 49 -22.27 11.78 14.73
CA THR A 49 -21.64 12.09 13.44
C THR A 49 -20.35 11.29 13.22
N PRO A 50 -19.91 11.10 11.96
CA PRO A 50 -18.63 10.44 11.67
C PRO A 50 -17.42 11.15 12.28
N GLU A 51 -17.42 12.48 12.33
CA GLU A 51 -16.35 13.28 12.94
C GLU A 51 -16.30 13.09 14.45
N ASP A 52 -17.45 13.02 15.12
CA ASP A 52 -17.53 12.68 16.54
C ASP A 52 -17.00 11.27 16.80
N GLY A 53 -17.37 10.31 15.94
CA GLY A 53 -16.84 8.94 15.97
C GLY A 53 -15.33 8.90 15.86
N LEU A 54 -14.76 9.64 14.89
CA LEU A 54 -13.30 9.75 14.73
C LEU A 54 -12.64 10.35 15.98
N ARG A 55 -13.15 11.48 16.49
CA ARG A 55 -12.62 12.10 17.72
C ARG A 55 -12.70 11.17 18.91
N HIS A 56 -13.79 10.43 19.04
CA HIS A 56 -13.98 9.46 20.12
C HIS A 56 -12.98 8.31 20.04
N ARG A 57 -12.81 7.68 18.86
CA ARG A 57 -11.83 6.60 18.68
C ARG A 57 -10.40 7.05 18.95
N ARG A 58 -10.04 8.25 18.50
CA ARG A 58 -8.75 8.87 18.78
C ARG A 58 -8.53 9.10 20.28
N ALA A 59 -9.55 9.59 20.99
CA ALA A 59 -9.51 9.75 22.44
C ALA A 59 -9.37 8.41 23.19
N LEU A 60 -9.97 7.32 22.69
CA LEU A 60 -9.77 5.97 23.25
C LEU A 60 -8.31 5.52 23.11
N ILE A 61 -7.72 5.68 21.93
CA ILE A 61 -6.31 5.35 21.67
C ILE A 61 -5.40 6.18 22.60
N GLU A 62 -5.61 7.49 22.67
CA GLU A 62 -4.85 8.39 23.52
C GLU A 62 -4.95 8.02 25.00
N LYS A 63 -6.17 7.75 25.49
CA LYS A 63 -6.41 7.35 26.87
C LYS A 63 -5.69 6.04 27.19
N TRP A 64 -5.72 5.04 26.30
CA TRP A 64 -5.04 3.77 26.52
C TRP A 64 -3.51 3.89 26.46
N ALA A 65 -2.98 4.63 25.48
CA ALA A 65 -1.54 4.85 25.31
C ALA A 65 -0.91 5.60 26.49
N THR A 66 -1.63 6.59 27.04
CA THR A 66 -1.14 7.44 28.14
C THR A 66 -1.43 6.87 29.53
N ALA A 67 -2.29 5.84 29.64
CA ALA A 67 -2.64 5.23 30.90
C ALA A 67 -1.47 4.49 31.58
N SER A 68 -1.54 4.41 32.91
CA SER A 68 -0.63 3.60 33.70
C SER A 68 -0.76 2.11 33.35
N GLN A 69 0.31 1.36 33.61
CA GLN A 69 0.28 -0.10 33.45
C GLN A 69 -0.83 -0.72 34.33
N GLU A 70 -0.98 -0.26 35.58
CA GLU A 70 -2.02 -0.74 36.50
C GLU A 70 -3.44 -0.55 35.93
N PHE A 71 -3.69 0.57 35.25
CA PHE A 71 -4.96 0.81 34.57
C PHE A 71 -5.20 -0.25 33.48
N ARG A 72 -4.22 -0.48 32.60
CA ARG A 72 -4.34 -1.44 31.49
C ARG A 72 -4.49 -2.87 32.00
N GLU A 73 -3.75 -3.24 33.04
CA GLU A 73 -3.84 -4.55 33.70
C GLU A 73 -5.20 -4.79 34.38
N SER A 74 -5.85 -3.74 34.88
CA SER A 74 -7.19 -3.86 35.46
C SER A 74 -8.26 -4.29 34.43
N TYR A 75 -8.10 -3.93 33.16
CA TYR A 75 -8.95 -4.44 32.07
C TYR A 75 -8.46 -5.82 31.60
N HIS A 76 -7.15 -6.00 31.44
CA HIS A 76 -6.56 -7.25 30.94
C HIS A 76 -6.89 -8.47 31.81
N SER A 77 -6.82 -8.31 33.14
CA SER A 77 -7.04 -9.40 34.11
C SER A 77 -8.48 -9.92 34.16
N ARG A 78 -9.45 -9.09 33.78
CA ARG A 78 -10.88 -9.43 33.77
C ARG A 78 -11.47 -9.62 32.36
N ALA A 79 -10.69 -9.34 31.33
CA ALA A 79 -11.10 -9.58 29.95
C ALA A 79 -11.26 -11.08 29.69
N ALA A 80 -12.31 -11.42 28.94
CA ALA A 80 -12.46 -12.76 28.41
C ALA A 80 -11.35 -13.06 27.38
N ALA A 81 -11.16 -14.34 27.06
CA ALA A 81 -10.38 -14.71 25.89
C ALA A 81 -11.13 -14.25 24.62
N TYR A 82 -10.39 -13.64 23.70
CA TYR A 82 -10.87 -13.26 22.37
C TYR A 82 -10.22 -14.13 21.31
N THR A 83 -10.93 -14.32 20.20
CA THR A 83 -10.43 -15.08 19.05
C THR A 83 -9.63 -14.21 18.10
N SER A 84 -9.87 -12.90 18.11
CA SER A 84 -9.21 -11.92 17.26
C SER A 84 -8.91 -10.64 18.04
N ALA A 85 -7.77 -10.01 17.71
CA ALA A 85 -7.44 -8.66 18.17
C ALA A 85 -8.35 -7.55 17.59
N LEU A 86 -9.29 -7.91 16.71
CA LEU A 86 -10.28 -7.03 16.09
C LEU A 86 -11.73 -7.33 16.53
N ASP A 87 -11.94 -8.07 17.62
CA ASP A 87 -13.28 -8.43 18.15
C ASP A 87 -14.00 -7.23 18.83
N TYR A 88 -14.00 -6.07 18.16
CA TYR A 88 -14.66 -4.85 18.59
C TYR A 88 -16.19 -4.97 18.56
N PRO A 89 -16.91 -4.19 19.39
CA PRO A 89 -18.35 -4.11 19.31
C PRO A 89 -18.82 -3.62 17.93
N ALA A 90 -19.88 -4.24 17.38
CA ALA A 90 -20.44 -3.86 16.09
C ALA A 90 -20.83 -2.37 15.99
N MET A 91 -21.23 -1.75 17.10
CA MET A 91 -21.55 -0.32 17.16
C MET A 91 -20.37 0.61 16.88
N VAL A 92 -19.14 0.16 17.17
CA VAL A 92 -17.90 0.92 16.89
C VAL A 92 -17.54 0.77 15.42
N LEU A 93 -17.65 -0.46 14.90
CA LEU A 93 -17.35 -0.77 13.51
C LEU A 93 -18.36 -0.15 12.53
N SER A 94 -19.65 -0.08 12.89
CA SER A 94 -20.69 0.51 12.03
C SER A 94 -20.53 2.02 11.79
N GLN A 95 -19.68 2.70 12.56
CA GLN A 95 -19.34 4.12 12.38
C GLN A 95 -18.18 4.33 11.40
N LEU A 96 -17.56 3.25 10.93
CA LEU A 96 -16.41 3.23 10.04
C LEU A 96 -16.86 2.67 8.69
N THR A 97 -16.45 3.33 7.60
CA THR A 97 -16.50 2.71 6.28
C THR A 97 -15.22 1.89 6.12
N PRO A 98 -15.29 0.57 5.94
CA PRO A 98 -14.10 -0.23 5.70
C PRO A 98 -13.35 0.29 4.48
N ARG A 99 -12.01 0.36 4.59
CA ARG A 99 -11.16 0.68 3.46
C ARG A 99 -11.37 -0.38 2.35
N PRO A 100 -11.46 0.02 1.07
CA PRO A 100 -11.41 -0.94 -0.03
C PRO A 100 -10.14 -1.79 0.09
N ASN A 101 -10.27 -3.10 -0.10
CA ASN A 101 -9.11 -3.99 -0.14
C ASN A 101 -8.32 -3.73 -1.43
N LYS A 102 -7.40 -2.77 -1.33
CA LYS A 102 -6.57 -2.23 -2.39
C LYS A 102 -5.17 -1.97 -1.85
N ARG A 103 -4.23 -2.82 -2.28
CA ARG A 103 -2.83 -2.87 -1.81
C ARG A 103 -1.84 -2.32 -2.83
N PHE A 104 -2.32 -1.82 -3.97
CA PHE A 104 -1.51 -1.09 -4.95
C PHE A 104 -1.58 0.42 -4.67
N LEU A 105 -0.45 1.02 -4.33
CA LEU A 105 -0.33 2.39 -3.83
C LEU A 105 0.66 3.20 -4.66
N CYS A 106 0.38 4.50 -4.79
CA CYS A 106 1.32 5.50 -5.28
C CYS A 106 1.50 6.56 -4.20
N LEU A 107 2.73 6.73 -3.72
CA LEU A 107 3.06 7.66 -2.63
C LEU A 107 3.39 9.08 -3.11
N PRO A 108 4.08 9.28 -4.25
CA PRO A 108 4.35 10.62 -4.74
C PRO A 108 3.10 11.38 -5.15
N SER A 109 3.12 12.69 -4.98
CA SER A 109 2.13 13.59 -5.57
C SER A 109 2.12 13.45 -7.08
N VAL A 110 0.98 13.02 -7.63
CA VAL A 110 0.76 12.78 -9.06
C VAL A 110 -0.49 13.55 -9.49
N ASP A 111 -0.28 14.72 -10.05
CA ASP A 111 -1.36 15.53 -10.59
C ASP A 111 -0.88 16.26 -11.85
N ARG A 112 -1.81 16.49 -12.77
CA ARG A 112 -1.48 17.03 -14.09
C ARG A 112 -1.01 18.48 -14.08
N GLN A 113 -1.34 19.23 -13.04
CA GLN A 113 -1.14 20.68 -13.02
C GLN A 113 0.20 21.07 -12.38
N THR A 114 0.48 20.50 -11.21
CA THR A 114 1.61 20.85 -10.34
C THR A 114 2.69 19.78 -10.32
N ASN A 115 2.34 18.50 -10.56
CA ASN A 115 3.28 17.38 -10.61
C ASN A 115 3.20 16.62 -11.95
N SER A 116 3.12 17.37 -13.06
CA SER A 116 2.88 16.80 -14.41
C SER A 116 3.90 15.74 -14.81
N ARG A 117 5.18 15.92 -14.48
CA ARG A 117 6.22 14.91 -14.76
C ARG A 117 5.97 13.60 -14.01
N ASN A 118 5.62 13.68 -12.73
CA ASN A 118 5.27 12.49 -11.94
C ASN A 118 4.03 11.80 -12.52
N TYR A 119 3.05 12.58 -12.98
CA TYR A 119 1.87 12.04 -13.64
C TYR A 119 2.21 11.30 -14.94
N ILE A 120 3.07 11.88 -15.80
CA ILE A 120 3.53 11.25 -17.04
C ILE A 120 4.30 9.94 -16.73
N HIS A 121 5.18 9.97 -15.75
CA HIS A 121 5.91 8.77 -15.30
C HIS A 121 4.96 7.71 -14.76
N LEU A 122 3.90 8.10 -14.03
CA LEU A 122 2.88 7.19 -13.53
C LEU A 122 2.12 6.53 -14.69
N VAL A 123 1.60 7.32 -15.63
CA VAL A 123 0.89 6.77 -16.82
C VAL A 123 1.77 5.76 -17.54
N LYS A 124 3.02 6.13 -17.84
CA LYS A 124 3.99 5.24 -18.49
C LYS A 124 4.23 3.97 -17.68
N PHE A 125 4.41 4.09 -16.37
CA PHE A 125 4.58 2.95 -15.47
C PHE A 125 3.40 1.99 -15.52
N LEU A 126 2.17 2.50 -15.47
CA LEU A 126 0.95 1.69 -15.51
C LEU A 126 0.78 0.99 -16.85
N ILE A 127 1.12 1.65 -17.96
CA ILE A 127 1.11 1.01 -19.29
C ILE A 127 2.15 -0.13 -19.35
N LEU A 128 3.33 0.07 -18.76
CA LEU A 128 4.35 -0.98 -18.69
C LEU A 128 3.91 -2.22 -17.88
N LEU A 129 2.92 -2.09 -16.98
CA LEU A 129 2.28 -3.22 -16.30
C LEU A 129 1.32 -4.01 -17.21
N TYR A 130 1.16 -3.69 -18.50
CA TYR A 130 0.49 -4.56 -19.48
C TYR A 130 1.49 -5.30 -20.38
N VAL A 131 2.77 -4.91 -20.32
CA VAL A 131 3.85 -5.58 -21.06
C VAL A 131 4.34 -6.74 -20.19
N HIS A 132 4.11 -7.99 -20.59
CA HIS A 132 4.49 -9.16 -19.77
C HIS A 132 5.45 -10.10 -20.45
N GLN A 133 6.54 -10.40 -19.75
CA GLN A 133 7.43 -11.48 -20.16
C GLN A 133 7.12 -12.75 -19.35
N GLY A 134 7.03 -13.88 -20.05
CA GLY A 134 6.76 -15.19 -19.45
C GLY A 134 5.31 -15.66 -19.60
N GLU A 135 4.94 -16.63 -18.76
CA GLU A 135 3.69 -17.40 -18.87
C GLU A 135 2.50 -16.78 -18.13
N TRP A 136 2.47 -15.45 -17.96
CA TRP A 136 1.24 -14.80 -17.49
C TRP A 136 0.23 -14.82 -18.62
N SER A 137 -0.85 -15.59 -18.46
CA SER A 137 -1.90 -15.72 -19.47
C SER A 137 -2.95 -14.62 -19.40
N GLY A 138 -2.93 -13.81 -18.34
CA GLY A 138 -3.91 -12.77 -18.10
C GLY A 138 -3.51 -11.41 -18.70
N PRO A 139 -4.46 -10.48 -18.87
CA PRO A 139 -4.18 -9.14 -19.41
C PRO A 139 -3.29 -8.26 -18.51
N HIS A 140 -3.20 -8.50 -17.20
CA HIS A 140 -2.49 -7.63 -16.26
C HIS A 140 -2.08 -8.39 -14.98
N PRO A 141 -0.97 -8.09 -14.28
CA PRO A 141 -0.51 -8.87 -13.12
C PRO A 141 -1.51 -8.87 -11.95
N PHE A 142 -2.41 -7.89 -11.94
CA PHE A 142 -3.46 -7.73 -10.93
C PHE A 142 -4.85 -8.12 -11.43
N ASP A 143 -4.96 -8.92 -12.50
CA ASP A 143 -6.25 -9.42 -13.03
C ASP A 143 -6.86 -10.59 -12.23
N LEU A 144 -6.21 -10.93 -11.13
CA LEU A 144 -6.68 -11.80 -10.05
C LEU A 144 -6.63 -10.99 -8.74
N HIS A 145 -6.79 -11.63 -7.58
CA HIS A 145 -6.89 -10.95 -6.27
C HIS A 145 -5.57 -10.42 -5.67
N GLY A 146 -4.48 -10.38 -6.42
CA GLY A 146 -3.14 -10.02 -5.92
C GLY A 146 -3.07 -8.65 -5.26
N ALA A 147 -3.48 -7.60 -5.96
CA ALA A 147 -3.51 -6.24 -5.42
C ALA A 147 -4.76 -5.94 -4.57
N GLY A 148 -5.60 -6.95 -4.31
CA GLY A 148 -6.90 -6.83 -3.67
C GLY A 148 -8.07 -7.07 -4.63
N ASP A 149 -9.28 -7.09 -4.09
CA ASP A 149 -10.54 -7.38 -4.81
C ASP A 149 -11.42 -6.13 -5.03
N ALA A 150 -10.94 -4.94 -4.60
CA ALA A 150 -11.64 -3.69 -4.85
C ALA A 150 -11.70 -3.38 -6.36
N PRO A 151 -12.80 -2.78 -6.86
CA PRO A 151 -12.88 -2.30 -8.24
C PRO A 151 -11.71 -1.38 -8.58
N GLY A 152 -11.12 -1.58 -9.76
CA GLY A 152 -9.98 -0.77 -10.21
C GLY A 152 -8.71 -0.98 -9.38
N CYS A 153 -8.47 -2.19 -8.83
CA CYS A 153 -7.26 -2.52 -8.08
C CYS A 153 -5.95 -2.36 -8.89
N HIS A 154 -6.05 -2.31 -10.23
CA HIS A 154 -4.95 -2.10 -11.17
C HIS A 154 -4.50 -0.65 -11.32
N ILE A 155 -5.32 0.31 -10.89
CA ILE A 155 -4.92 1.72 -10.78
C ILE A 155 -4.48 1.92 -9.34
N PRO A 156 -3.32 2.49 -9.02
CA PRO A 156 -2.89 2.62 -7.64
C PRO A 156 -3.79 3.60 -6.88
N GLU A 157 -4.03 3.33 -5.61
CA GLU A 157 -4.58 4.35 -4.73
C GLU A 157 -3.52 5.41 -4.47
N LEU A 158 -3.89 6.66 -4.70
CA LEU A 158 -3.03 7.81 -4.46
C LEU A 158 -3.08 8.14 -2.98
N LEU A 159 -1.99 7.87 -2.27
CA LEU A 159 -1.84 8.39 -0.92
C LEU A 159 -1.60 9.89 -1.06
N GLY A 160 -2.63 10.66 -0.72
CA GLY A 160 -2.73 12.08 -1.06
C GLY A 160 -1.47 12.86 -0.68
N PRO A 161 -1.17 13.96 -1.42
CA PRO A 161 -0.07 14.83 -1.06
C PRO A 161 -0.29 15.24 0.39
N GLY A 162 0.68 14.98 1.25
CA GLY A 162 0.72 15.67 2.53
C GLY A 162 0.69 17.19 2.30
N PRO A 163 0.70 17.99 3.37
CA PRO A 163 1.01 19.41 3.25
C PRO A 163 2.18 19.65 2.26
N PRO A 164 2.22 20.77 1.51
CA PRO A 164 3.23 21.03 0.48
C PRO A 164 4.69 20.84 0.92
N ASP A 165 4.95 20.98 2.23
CA ASP A 165 6.26 20.84 2.88
C ASP A 165 6.46 19.49 3.59
N ALA A 166 5.53 18.54 3.46
CA ALA A 166 5.62 17.24 4.11
C ALA A 166 6.66 16.35 3.40
N ALA A 167 7.47 15.66 4.19
CA ALA A 167 8.36 14.65 3.67
C ALA A 167 7.56 13.56 2.93
N PRO A 168 8.12 12.95 1.87
CA PRO A 168 7.47 11.84 1.20
C PRO A 168 7.20 10.70 2.18
N THR A 169 5.98 10.15 2.15
CA THR A 169 5.62 8.97 2.92
C THR A 169 6.59 7.83 2.61
N THR A 170 7.19 7.26 3.64
CA THR A 170 8.05 6.09 3.55
C THR A 170 7.23 4.81 3.72
N LEU A 171 7.82 3.65 3.37
CA LEU A 171 7.11 2.36 3.49
C LEU A 171 6.58 2.11 4.92
N ASN A 172 7.40 2.39 5.94
CA ASN A 172 7.01 2.19 7.35
C ASN A 172 5.90 3.14 7.82
N GLU A 173 5.61 4.19 7.06
CA GLU A 173 4.53 5.14 7.36
C GLU A 173 3.22 4.79 6.67
N ILE A 174 3.20 3.77 5.78
CA ILE A 174 1.99 3.35 5.06
C ILE A 174 0.91 2.88 6.02
N LEU A 175 1.15 1.83 6.83
CA LEU A 175 0.11 1.34 7.74
C LEU A 175 -0.33 2.40 8.77
N PRO A 176 0.59 3.20 9.37
CA PRO A 176 0.20 4.34 10.19
C PRO A 176 -0.68 5.36 9.47
N ALA A 177 -0.35 5.73 8.23
CA ALA A 177 -1.15 6.68 7.44
C ALA A 177 -2.53 6.11 7.08
N LEU A 178 -2.59 4.83 6.73
CA LEU A 178 -3.81 4.16 6.27
C LEU A 178 -4.77 3.80 7.40
N TYR A 179 -4.26 3.41 8.57
CA TYR A 179 -5.08 2.84 9.64
C TYR A 179 -5.01 3.62 10.94
N LEU A 180 -3.80 4.02 11.39
CA LEU A 180 -3.66 4.73 12.66
C LEU A 180 -4.19 6.17 12.58
N ALA A 181 -3.83 6.92 11.54
CA ALA A 181 -4.30 8.29 11.35
C ALA A 181 -5.85 8.40 11.32
N PRO A 182 -6.60 7.55 10.58
CA PRO A 182 -8.06 7.53 10.65
C PRO A 182 -8.64 6.80 11.87
N ALA A 183 -7.81 6.26 12.76
CA ALA A 183 -8.22 5.40 13.87
C ALA A 183 -9.17 4.27 13.41
N ASP A 184 -8.73 3.51 12.40
CA ASP A 184 -9.52 2.46 11.77
C ASP A 184 -9.45 1.14 12.55
N PHE A 185 -10.50 0.90 13.34
CA PHE A 185 -10.61 -0.29 14.19
C PHE A 185 -10.94 -1.56 13.39
N HIS A 186 -11.11 -1.49 12.07
CA HIS A 186 -11.11 -2.68 11.22
C HIS A 186 -9.70 -3.23 10.99
N ALA A 187 -8.66 -2.44 11.26
CA ALA A 187 -7.29 -2.81 10.90
C ALA A 187 -6.28 -2.69 12.03
N LEU A 188 -6.56 -1.91 13.08
CA LEU A 188 -5.64 -1.71 14.20
C LEU A 188 -6.20 -2.20 15.54
N SER A 189 -5.28 -2.51 16.44
CA SER A 189 -5.54 -2.78 17.85
C SER A 189 -4.45 -2.18 18.74
N MET A 190 -4.59 -2.32 20.04
CA MET A 190 -3.56 -1.89 21.00
C MET A 190 -3.23 -3.01 21.97
N THR A 191 -1.95 -3.13 22.30
CA THR A 191 -1.46 -4.13 23.25
C THR A 191 -1.71 -3.69 24.69
N ARG A 192 -1.49 -4.62 25.63
CA ARG A 192 -1.54 -4.36 27.07
C ARG A 192 -0.53 -3.31 27.52
N ASP A 193 0.51 -3.08 26.73
CA ASP A 193 1.58 -2.09 26.97
C ASP A 193 1.25 -0.69 26.44
N GLY A 194 0.05 -0.52 25.85
CA GLY A 194 -0.40 0.77 25.33
C GLY A 194 0.22 1.12 23.96
N THR A 195 0.75 0.13 23.25
CA THR A 195 1.34 0.32 21.91
C THR A 195 0.39 -0.15 20.81
N VAL A 196 0.45 0.48 19.64
CA VAL A 196 -0.37 0.17 18.48
C VAL A 196 0.17 -1.03 17.73
N VAL A 197 -0.74 -1.90 17.27
CA VAL A 197 -0.47 -3.01 16.34
C VAL A 197 -1.47 -2.98 15.19
N PHE A 198 -1.04 -3.42 14.02
CA PHE A 198 -1.87 -3.62 12.84
C PHE A 198 -2.20 -5.11 12.72
N VAL A 199 -3.48 -5.42 12.56
CA VAL A 199 -3.99 -6.79 12.46
C VAL A 199 -4.39 -7.09 11.01
N GLU A 200 -4.94 -6.10 10.31
CA GLU A 200 -5.26 -6.20 8.88
C GLU A 200 -4.18 -5.52 8.04
N GLY A 201 -3.74 -6.18 6.97
CA GLY A 201 -2.66 -5.69 6.09
C GLY A 201 -1.34 -6.44 6.21
N PRO A 202 -0.81 -6.73 7.43
CA PRO A 202 0.35 -7.59 7.62
C PRO A 202 0.16 -9.00 7.05
N GLY A 203 1.26 -9.62 6.62
CA GLY A 203 1.25 -10.95 5.98
C GLY A 203 0.70 -10.98 4.54
N LEU A 204 0.35 -9.81 3.98
CA LEU A 204 -0.06 -9.63 2.59
C LEU A 204 1.02 -8.87 1.82
N THR A 205 1.14 -9.14 0.51
CA THR A 205 2.00 -8.36 -0.38
C THR A 205 1.35 -7.02 -0.72
N TRP A 206 2.09 -5.94 -0.50
CA TRP A 206 1.77 -4.58 -0.91
C TRP A 206 2.62 -4.17 -2.11
N PHE A 207 2.00 -3.46 -3.05
CA PHE A 207 2.63 -2.98 -4.28
C PHE A 207 2.72 -1.46 -4.21
N VAL A 208 3.92 -0.92 -4.17
CA VAL A 208 4.14 0.48 -3.86
C VAL A 208 5.00 1.14 -4.92
N ILE A 209 4.46 2.19 -5.53
CA ILE A 209 5.23 3.15 -6.31
C ILE A 209 5.64 4.27 -5.36
N ASP A 210 6.85 4.20 -4.84
CA ASP A 210 7.48 5.28 -4.07
C ASP A 210 8.18 6.29 -4.99
N ALA A 211 8.72 7.38 -4.43
CA ALA A 211 9.35 8.42 -5.25
C ALA A 211 10.54 7.91 -6.09
N PRO A 212 11.48 7.10 -5.54
CA PRO A 212 12.51 6.46 -6.35
C PRO A 212 11.93 5.51 -7.41
N GLY A 213 10.92 4.74 -7.06
CA GLY A 213 10.26 3.78 -7.94
C GLY A 213 9.60 4.43 -9.14
N LEU A 214 8.89 5.54 -8.91
CA LEU A 214 8.27 6.34 -9.98
C LEU A 214 9.33 6.89 -10.95
N ALA A 215 10.41 7.46 -10.42
CA ALA A 215 11.48 8.04 -11.23
C ALA A 215 12.30 6.98 -12.00
N THR A 216 12.33 5.74 -11.52
CA THR A 216 13.19 4.68 -12.07
C THR A 216 12.42 3.51 -12.68
N GLY A 217 11.10 3.59 -12.79
CA GLY A 217 10.27 2.52 -13.36
C GLY A 217 10.34 1.20 -12.58
N ARG A 218 10.40 1.27 -11.24
CA ARG A 218 10.45 0.08 -10.37
C ARG A 218 9.30 0.09 -9.35
N LEU A 219 8.66 -1.06 -9.22
CA LEU A 219 7.66 -1.34 -8.21
C LEU A 219 8.33 -1.92 -6.98
N THR A 220 8.02 -1.37 -5.81
CA THR A 220 8.38 -1.99 -4.54
C THR A 220 7.30 -2.97 -4.13
N LEU A 221 7.68 -4.22 -3.90
CA LEU A 221 6.84 -5.20 -3.22
C LEU A 221 7.28 -5.22 -1.77
N ALA A 222 6.32 -5.11 -0.85
CA ALA A 222 6.60 -5.08 0.59
C ALA A 222 5.61 -5.93 1.37
N GLU A 223 6.11 -6.59 2.41
CA GLU A 223 5.32 -7.26 3.43
C GLU A 223 5.59 -6.55 4.76
N PHE A 224 4.52 -6.24 5.50
CA PHE A 224 4.60 -5.59 6.81
C PHE A 224 4.38 -6.59 7.94
N GLY A 225 5.01 -6.34 9.08
CA GLY A 225 4.68 -6.98 10.35
C GLY A 225 3.51 -6.27 11.04
N SER A 226 2.99 -6.87 12.10
CA SER A 226 1.94 -6.28 12.93
C SER A 226 2.41 -5.05 13.72
N ASN A 227 3.71 -4.79 13.80
CA ASN A 227 4.26 -3.50 14.25
C ASN A 227 4.23 -2.39 13.19
N GLY A 228 3.82 -2.70 11.95
CA GLY A 228 3.79 -1.75 10.84
C GLY A 228 5.14 -1.52 10.16
N HIS A 229 6.19 -2.21 10.60
CA HIS A 229 7.49 -2.15 9.94
C HIS A 229 7.56 -3.14 8.78
N VAL A 230 8.33 -2.77 7.76
CA VAL A 230 8.64 -3.65 6.63
C VAL A 230 9.43 -4.87 7.13
N ARG A 231 8.90 -6.07 6.91
CA ARG A 231 9.59 -7.35 7.17
C ARG A 231 10.46 -7.76 5.99
N VAL A 232 9.88 -7.68 4.80
CA VAL A 232 10.52 -8.08 3.53
C VAL A 232 10.17 -7.04 2.48
N SER A 233 11.14 -6.68 1.65
CA SER A 233 10.87 -5.93 0.44
C SER A 233 11.78 -6.33 -0.71
N THR A 234 11.28 -6.15 -1.93
CA THR A 234 12.05 -6.37 -3.16
C THR A 234 11.54 -5.48 -4.29
N LEU A 235 12.39 -5.21 -5.28
CA LEU A 235 12.06 -4.33 -6.41
C LEU A 235 11.82 -5.13 -7.68
N ARG A 236 10.76 -4.79 -8.42
CA ARG A 236 10.46 -5.39 -9.73
C ARG A 236 10.19 -4.32 -10.78
N ARG A 237 10.68 -4.52 -12.00
CA ARG A 237 10.20 -3.78 -13.17
C ARG A 237 8.78 -4.23 -13.52
N PRO A 238 7.93 -3.36 -14.08
CA PRO A 238 6.54 -3.68 -14.39
C PRO A 238 6.37 -5.00 -15.15
N TRP A 239 7.18 -5.24 -16.18
CA TRP A 239 7.06 -6.43 -17.01
C TRP A 239 7.51 -7.73 -16.35
N ASN A 240 8.19 -7.67 -15.19
CA ASN A 240 8.52 -8.83 -14.37
C ASN A 240 7.39 -9.24 -13.42
N MET A 241 6.32 -8.44 -13.32
CA MET A 241 5.25 -8.69 -12.37
C MET A 241 4.40 -9.91 -12.73
N GLY A 242 4.23 -10.23 -14.02
CA GLY A 242 3.49 -11.43 -14.42
C GLY A 242 4.07 -12.71 -13.79
N GLN A 243 5.39 -12.91 -13.89
CA GLN A 243 6.04 -14.06 -13.23
C GLN A 243 5.92 -13.98 -11.71
N THR A 244 6.06 -12.79 -11.12
CA THR A 244 5.96 -12.63 -9.66
C THR A 244 4.56 -13.03 -9.16
N MET A 245 3.52 -12.59 -9.86
CA MET A 245 2.13 -12.89 -9.53
C MET A 245 1.76 -14.35 -9.78
N SER A 246 2.34 -15.02 -10.79
CA SER A 246 2.17 -16.47 -10.93
C SER A 246 2.64 -17.23 -9.69
N PHE A 247 3.78 -16.85 -9.11
CA PHE A 247 4.29 -17.57 -7.95
C PHE A 247 3.55 -17.23 -6.65
N GLU A 248 3.23 -15.96 -6.42
CA GLU A 248 2.50 -15.57 -5.21
C GLU A 248 1.05 -16.06 -5.26
N GLN A 249 0.32 -15.79 -6.33
CA GLN A 249 -1.13 -16.00 -6.37
C GLN A 249 -1.54 -17.42 -6.77
N ILE A 250 -0.80 -18.07 -7.69
CA ILE A 250 -1.16 -19.41 -8.19
C ILE A 250 -0.45 -20.49 -7.37
N LEU A 251 0.80 -20.26 -6.99
CA LEU A 251 1.62 -21.24 -6.26
C LEU A 251 1.68 -20.98 -4.75
N GLY A 252 1.07 -19.90 -4.25
CA GLY A 252 0.99 -19.60 -2.83
C GLY A 252 2.32 -19.31 -2.15
N ARG A 253 3.31 -18.79 -2.90
CA ARG A 253 4.64 -18.46 -2.36
C ARG A 253 4.60 -17.16 -1.55
N TYR A 254 5.33 -17.12 -0.45
CA TYR A 254 5.52 -15.89 0.32
C TYR A 254 6.46 -14.90 -0.40
N LEU A 255 6.34 -13.61 -0.08
CA LEU A 255 7.21 -12.57 -0.66
C LEU A 255 8.69 -12.81 -0.33
N SER A 256 9.00 -13.36 0.84
CA SER A 256 10.36 -13.78 1.22
C SER A 256 10.95 -14.77 0.22
N GLU A 257 10.18 -15.79 -0.17
CA GLU A 257 10.62 -16.80 -1.14
C GLU A 257 10.80 -16.20 -2.54
N VAL A 258 9.92 -15.27 -2.93
CA VAL A 258 10.02 -14.50 -4.18
C VAL A 258 11.31 -13.68 -4.22
N ALA A 259 11.63 -13.01 -3.12
CA ALA A 259 12.83 -12.20 -2.99
C ALA A 259 14.10 -13.06 -3.01
N GLU A 260 14.14 -14.13 -2.20
CA GLU A 260 15.29 -15.04 -2.07
C GLU A 260 15.57 -15.83 -3.36
N SER A 261 14.53 -16.30 -4.03
CA SER A 261 14.66 -17.09 -5.25
C SER A 261 14.86 -16.25 -6.51
N GLY A 262 14.81 -14.91 -6.41
CA GLY A 262 14.91 -14.01 -7.55
C GLY A 262 13.78 -14.20 -8.58
N ILE A 263 12.58 -14.58 -8.13
CA ILE A 263 11.40 -14.71 -8.99
C ILE A 263 11.02 -13.33 -9.52
N GLY A 264 10.75 -13.20 -10.83
CA GLY A 264 10.65 -11.89 -11.50
C GLY A 264 12.04 -11.30 -11.82
N GLY A 265 13.08 -12.11 -11.76
CA GLY A 265 14.45 -11.77 -12.11
C GLY A 265 15.28 -11.28 -10.92
N PRO A 266 16.57 -11.68 -10.83
CA PRO A 266 17.52 -11.10 -9.87
C PRO A 266 17.81 -9.61 -10.16
N PRO A 267 18.50 -8.88 -9.26
CA PRO A 267 18.64 -7.42 -9.33
C PRO A 267 19.09 -6.84 -10.67
N GLN A 268 19.94 -7.53 -11.43
CA GLN A 268 20.41 -7.09 -12.74
C GLN A 268 19.31 -6.99 -13.82
N TYR A 269 18.17 -7.66 -13.63
CA TYR A 269 16.99 -7.57 -14.50
C TYR A 269 15.95 -6.58 -13.98
N ASN A 270 16.19 -6.00 -12.80
CA ASN A 270 15.35 -5.01 -12.13
C ASN A 270 16.12 -3.70 -11.87
N GLU A 271 17.10 -3.40 -12.73
CA GLU A 271 17.86 -2.15 -12.72
C GLU A 271 16.95 -0.94 -13.01
N PRO A 272 17.33 0.28 -12.62
CA PRO A 272 16.61 1.49 -12.99
C PRO A 272 16.33 1.60 -14.50
N LEU A 273 15.19 2.18 -14.84
CA LEU A 273 14.80 2.59 -16.18
C LEU A 273 14.91 4.11 -16.30
N ASP A 274 15.20 4.59 -17.51
CA ASP A 274 15.05 6.00 -17.84
C ASP A 274 13.60 6.26 -18.25
N MET A 275 12.80 6.74 -17.31
CA MET A 275 11.37 7.00 -17.50
C MET A 275 11.10 8.24 -18.38
N ASP A 276 12.11 9.05 -18.70
CA ASP A 276 11.98 10.19 -19.60
C ASP A 276 12.06 9.78 -21.08
N LEU A 277 12.58 8.58 -21.40
CA LEU A 277 12.56 8.05 -22.77
C LEU A 277 11.13 7.72 -23.22
N PRO A 278 10.77 7.93 -24.49
CA PRO A 278 9.52 7.43 -25.06
C PRO A 278 9.35 5.93 -24.78
N ILE A 279 8.14 5.46 -24.48
CA ILE A 279 7.91 4.10 -23.95
C ILE A 279 8.49 3.01 -24.88
N LEU A 280 8.37 3.18 -26.19
CA LEU A 280 8.90 2.25 -27.18
C LEU A 280 10.43 2.29 -27.28
N GLU A 281 11.06 3.44 -27.06
CA GLU A 281 12.51 3.59 -27.02
C GLU A 281 13.09 3.01 -25.72
N LEU A 282 12.39 3.17 -24.60
CA LEU A 282 12.71 2.54 -23.33
C LEU A 282 12.72 1.01 -23.45
N LEU A 283 11.68 0.41 -24.04
CA LEU A 283 11.61 -1.04 -24.26
C LEU A 283 12.69 -1.52 -25.23
N GLU A 284 12.91 -0.81 -26.34
CA GLU A 284 13.91 -1.17 -27.34
C GLU A 284 15.36 -1.05 -26.82
N SER A 285 15.66 -0.01 -26.04
CA SER A 285 16.98 0.15 -25.39
C SER A 285 17.23 -0.96 -24.37
N THR A 286 16.22 -1.32 -23.58
CA THR A 286 16.26 -2.47 -22.65
C THR A 286 16.53 -3.78 -23.39
N ARG A 287 15.88 -4.00 -24.54
CA ARG A 287 16.08 -5.19 -25.39
C ARG A 287 17.49 -5.24 -25.96
N ARG A 288 18.00 -4.13 -26.50
CA ARG A 288 19.36 -4.03 -27.04
C ARG A 288 20.44 -4.25 -25.98
N ALA A 289 20.17 -3.84 -24.74
CA ALA A 289 21.05 -4.08 -23.59
C ALA A 289 20.94 -5.51 -23.01
N ASN A 290 20.06 -6.36 -23.56
CA ASN A 290 19.77 -7.71 -23.06
C ASN A 290 19.36 -7.73 -21.57
N LYS A 291 18.53 -6.75 -21.17
CA LYS A 291 18.07 -6.56 -19.78
C LYS A 291 16.64 -7.05 -19.52
N PHE A 292 16.06 -7.78 -20.47
CA PHE A 292 14.88 -8.61 -20.22
C PHE A 292 15.31 -9.95 -19.60
N LEU A 293 14.40 -10.56 -18.83
CA LEU A 293 14.64 -11.87 -18.21
C LEU A 293 14.78 -12.95 -19.28
N TYR A 294 13.94 -12.87 -20.33
CA TYR A 294 14.02 -13.72 -21.50
C TYR A 294 14.73 -13.00 -22.65
N THR A 295 15.89 -13.52 -23.06
CA THR A 295 16.69 -12.94 -24.14
C THR A 295 15.88 -12.81 -25.42
N GLY A 296 15.92 -11.62 -26.01
CA GLY A 296 15.19 -11.32 -27.25
C GLY A 296 13.68 -11.17 -27.08
N TYR A 297 13.17 -11.10 -25.85
CA TYR A 297 11.74 -10.82 -25.62
C TYR A 297 11.31 -9.54 -26.32
N GLY A 298 10.18 -9.65 -27.01
CA GLY A 298 9.46 -8.55 -27.61
C GLY A 298 9.99 -8.08 -28.96
N SER A 299 9.11 -7.34 -29.64
CA SER A 299 9.42 -6.59 -30.84
C SER A 299 8.65 -5.26 -30.77
N ARG A 300 9.11 -4.28 -31.54
CA ARG A 300 8.41 -2.99 -31.61
C ARG A 300 6.93 -3.16 -32.00
N ASP A 301 6.63 -3.99 -32.99
CA ASP A 301 5.26 -4.25 -33.44
C ASP A 301 4.40 -4.92 -32.37
N LEU A 302 4.99 -5.83 -31.58
CA LEU A 302 4.31 -6.45 -30.44
C LEU A 302 3.97 -5.39 -29.39
N TRP A 303 4.94 -4.56 -29.00
CA TRP A 303 4.73 -3.56 -27.96
C TRP A 303 3.74 -2.48 -28.40
N VAL A 304 3.80 -2.02 -29.66
CA VAL A 304 2.79 -1.11 -30.21
C VAL A 304 1.40 -1.73 -30.08
N ARG A 305 1.23 -3.00 -30.43
CA ARG A 305 -0.06 -3.69 -30.30
C ARG A 305 -0.53 -3.76 -28.85
N ILE A 306 0.34 -4.16 -27.92
CA ILE A 306 -0.01 -4.26 -26.50
C ILE A 306 -0.44 -2.89 -25.98
N ILE A 307 0.37 -1.85 -26.23
CA ILE A 307 0.11 -0.50 -25.72
C ILE A 307 -1.19 0.07 -26.30
N GLU A 308 -1.44 -0.07 -27.60
CA GLU A 308 -2.70 0.40 -28.21
C GLU A 308 -3.93 -0.39 -27.74
N GLN A 309 -3.75 -1.64 -27.30
CA GLN A 309 -4.84 -2.42 -26.70
C GLN A 309 -5.09 -2.03 -25.24
N SER A 310 -4.03 -1.75 -24.47
CA SER A 310 -4.12 -1.46 -23.04
C SER A 310 -4.32 0.02 -22.71
N ALA A 311 -3.89 0.91 -23.59
CA ALA A 311 -3.91 2.36 -23.43
C ALA A 311 -4.08 3.05 -24.79
N PRO A 312 -5.27 2.94 -25.42
CA PRO A 312 -5.51 3.44 -26.77
C PRO A 312 -5.16 4.93 -26.91
N GLY A 313 -4.42 5.29 -27.96
CA GLY A 313 -4.06 6.69 -28.26
C GLY A 313 -2.91 7.27 -27.43
N TYR A 314 -2.38 6.54 -26.44
CA TYR A 314 -1.23 6.99 -25.64
C TYR A 314 0.00 7.27 -26.52
N LEU A 315 0.30 6.42 -27.50
CA LEU A 315 1.49 6.59 -28.36
C LEU A 315 1.40 7.86 -29.22
N GLU A 316 0.20 8.25 -29.64
CA GLU A 316 -0.01 9.50 -30.37
C GLU A 316 0.21 10.72 -29.45
N LEU A 317 -0.31 10.66 -28.21
CA LEU A 317 -0.07 11.71 -27.21
C LEU A 317 1.42 11.84 -26.88
N GLU A 318 2.13 10.73 -26.66
CA GLU A 318 3.58 10.74 -26.39
C GLU A 318 4.38 11.32 -27.56
N ALA A 319 4.03 10.98 -28.80
CA ALA A 319 4.67 11.55 -29.98
C ALA A 319 4.48 13.07 -30.10
N GLN A 320 3.41 13.62 -29.50
CA GLN A 320 3.10 15.05 -29.49
C GLN A 320 3.58 15.78 -28.22
N GLY A 321 4.17 15.07 -27.25
CA GLY A 321 4.52 15.64 -25.94
C GLY A 321 3.31 16.01 -25.08
N ARG A 322 2.19 15.30 -25.26
CA ARG A 322 0.89 15.54 -24.63
C ARG A 322 0.46 14.39 -23.70
N GLU A 323 1.41 13.60 -23.20
CA GLU A 323 1.19 12.45 -22.32
C GLU A 323 0.37 12.80 -21.06
N VAL A 324 0.53 14.04 -20.57
CA VAL A 324 -0.19 14.54 -19.40
C VAL A 324 -1.70 14.56 -19.59
N GLU A 325 -2.18 14.54 -20.84
CA GLU A 325 -3.61 14.56 -21.18
C GLU A 325 -4.26 13.17 -21.13
N PHE A 326 -3.48 12.09 -21.03
CA PHE A 326 -4.02 10.72 -20.97
C PHE A 326 -4.80 10.49 -19.66
N GLU A 327 -6.02 9.97 -19.75
CA GLU A 327 -6.86 9.64 -18.59
C GLU A 327 -6.53 8.24 -18.06
N LEU A 328 -6.38 8.09 -16.73
CA LEU A 328 -6.12 6.77 -16.14
C LEU A 328 -7.31 5.82 -16.35
N ASP A 329 -8.52 6.36 -16.48
CA ASP A 329 -9.74 5.60 -16.74
C ASP A 329 -9.81 5.05 -18.19
N ASP A 330 -8.94 5.54 -19.09
CA ASP A 330 -8.81 5.03 -20.45
C ASP A 330 -7.87 3.80 -20.54
N LEU A 331 -7.26 3.39 -19.41
CA LEU A 331 -6.56 2.12 -19.31
C LEU A 331 -7.54 0.95 -19.42
N LEU A 332 -7.09 -0.16 -20.01
CA LEU A 332 -7.86 -1.39 -20.11
C LEU A 332 -8.31 -1.87 -18.72
N VAL A 333 -9.62 -1.81 -18.47
CA VAL A 333 -10.19 -2.28 -17.21
C VAL A 333 -9.99 -3.79 -17.07
N ILE A 334 -9.49 -4.19 -15.89
CA ILE A 334 -9.46 -5.59 -15.46
C ILE A 334 -10.44 -5.82 -14.31
N ASN A 335 -11.05 -6.99 -14.30
CA ASN A 335 -11.95 -7.43 -13.23
C ASN A 335 -11.26 -8.58 -12.47
N PRO A 336 -10.71 -8.32 -11.28
CA PRO A 336 -9.98 -9.30 -10.48
C PRO A 336 -10.85 -10.43 -9.93
#